data_AF-A0A831JZ22-F1
#
_entry.id   AF-A0A831JZ22-F1
#
_cell.length_a   1.000
_cell.length_b   1.000
_cell.length_c   1.000
_cell.angle_alpha   90.00
_cell.angle_beta   90.00
_cell.angle_gamma   90.00
#
_symmetry.space_group_name_H-M   'P 1'
#
loop_
_entity.id
_entity.type
_entity.pdbx_description
1 polymer ?
#
loop_
_entity_poly.entity_id
_entity_poly.type
_entity_poly.pdbx_seq_one_letter_code
_entity_poly.pdbx_strand_id
1 'polypeptide(L)'
;MLILVNQQSQLITTSSTTSIPIASTAIEQKYSEIARGSCSIEPRRYSYSMKIVVVVDNNRFREDLETAWGVSIYVETPKTRFLFDTGPNPDVLEYNARKLGIDLSSLDFVVISHE
;
A
#
# COMPACT_ATOMS: atom_id res chain seq x y z
N MET A 1 11.95 10.50 -16.39
CA MET A 1 12.38 9.64 -15.26
C MET A 1 12.10 8.20 -15.69
N LEU A 2 13.15 7.42 -15.94
CA LEU A 2 13.09 6.08 -16.54
C LEU A 2 12.78 5.05 -15.42
N ILE A 3 11.67 4.32 -15.51
CA ILE A 3 11.44 3.15 -14.66
C ILE A 3 11.80 1.92 -15.48
N LEU A 4 12.94 1.30 -15.15
CA LEU A 4 13.33 0.00 -15.68
C LEU A 4 12.50 -1.09 -14.96
N VAL A 5 11.68 -1.80 -15.74
CA VAL A 5 11.02 -3.03 -15.34
C VAL A 5 12.06 -4.14 -15.33
N ASN A 6 12.31 -4.75 -14.18
CA ASN A 6 13.10 -5.98 -14.10
C ASN A 6 12.16 -7.17 -13.89
N GLN A 7 11.93 -7.92 -14.97
CA GLN A 7 11.40 -9.27 -14.90
C GLN A 7 12.54 -10.24 -14.63
N GLN A 8 12.35 -11.15 -13.67
CA GLN A 8 12.89 -12.51 -13.77
C GLN A 8 12.11 -13.47 -12.87
N SER A 9 11.36 -14.34 -13.53
CA SER A 9 10.75 -15.55 -12.98
C SER A 9 11.84 -16.61 -12.78
N GLN A 10 11.93 -17.22 -11.60
CA GLN A 10 12.40 -18.60 -11.42
C GLN A 10 11.77 -19.19 -10.15
N LEU A 11 10.96 -20.24 -10.32
CA LEU A 11 10.55 -21.14 -9.25
C LEU A 11 11.75 -22.00 -8.83
N ILE A 12 12.02 -22.12 -7.54
CA ILE A 12 12.94 -23.15 -7.01
C ILE A 12 12.22 -23.93 -5.92
N THR A 13 11.78 -25.12 -6.29
CA THR A 13 11.42 -26.22 -5.39
C THR A 13 12.61 -27.16 -5.34
N THR A 14 13.29 -27.31 -4.20
CA THR A 14 14.00 -28.56 -3.85
C THR A 14 14.19 -28.69 -2.34
N SER A 15 13.80 -29.85 -1.84
CA SER A 15 14.09 -30.43 -0.54
C SER A 15 15.52 -30.95 -0.46
N SER A 16 16.26 -30.63 0.61
CA SER A 16 17.18 -31.57 1.28
C SER A 16 17.82 -30.96 2.53
N THR A 17 17.72 -31.71 3.62
CA THR A 17 18.36 -31.48 4.91
C THR A 17 19.87 -31.59 4.78
N THR A 18 20.63 -30.64 5.33
CA THR A 18 22.00 -30.90 5.80
C THR A 18 22.28 -30.06 7.03
N SER A 19 22.41 -30.75 8.16
CA SER A 19 22.69 -30.21 9.49
C SER A 19 24.17 -29.83 9.60
N ILE A 20 24.47 -28.57 9.91
CA ILE A 20 25.78 -28.15 10.40
C ILE A 20 25.64 -27.91 11.91
N PRO A 21 26.37 -28.61 12.79
CA PRO A 21 26.30 -28.37 14.22
C PRO A 21 27.13 -27.13 14.56
N ILE A 22 26.47 -25.99 14.74
CA ILE A 22 27.07 -24.83 15.41
C ILE A 22 26.78 -25.02 16.90
N ALA A 23 27.83 -25.10 17.72
CA ALA A 23 27.76 -25.35 19.15
C ALA A 23 26.74 -24.42 19.84
N SER A 24 25.61 -25.01 20.28
CA SER A 24 24.39 -24.36 20.81
C SER A 24 24.59 -23.58 22.11
N THR A 25 25.68 -23.82 22.85
CA THR A 25 25.74 -23.44 24.26
C THR A 25 25.97 -21.94 24.50
N ALA A 26 26.69 -21.25 23.61
CA ALA A 26 26.98 -19.82 23.78
C ALA A 26 25.78 -18.92 23.42
N ILE A 27 24.94 -19.38 22.50
CA ILE A 27 23.73 -18.68 22.07
C ILE A 27 22.67 -18.74 23.18
N GLU A 28 22.48 -19.90 23.82
CA GLU A 28 21.51 -20.05 24.91
C GLU A 28 21.83 -19.21 26.16
N GLN A 29 23.12 -19.11 26.53
CA GLN A 29 23.51 -18.31 27.69
C GLN A 29 23.17 -16.82 27.51
N LYS A 30 23.34 -16.28 26.30
CA LYS A 30 23.02 -14.89 25.97
C LYS A 30 21.51 -14.61 26.02
N TYR A 31 20.66 -15.57 25.64
CA TYR A 31 19.21 -15.43 25.75
C TYR A 31 18.70 -15.51 27.20
N SER A 32 19.40 -16.21 28.09
CA SER A 32 19.04 -16.30 29.52
C SER A 32 19.23 -14.98 30.30
N GLU A 33 20.15 -14.12 29.86
CA GLU A 33 20.35 -12.78 30.44
C GLU A 33 19.26 -11.79 30.02
N ILE A 34 18.77 -11.88 28.78
CA ILE A 34 17.67 -11.07 28.26
C ILE A 34 16.37 -11.36 29.05
N ALA A 35 16.17 -12.59 29.51
CA ALA A 35 15.01 -12.99 30.30
C ALA A 35 14.98 -12.43 31.74
N ARG A 36 16.08 -11.87 32.26
CA ARG A 36 16.11 -11.25 33.61
C ARG A 36 15.74 -9.76 33.62
N GLY A 37 15.71 -9.12 32.46
CA GLY A 37 15.16 -7.78 32.32
C GLY A 37 13.66 -7.86 32.07
N SER A 38 12.84 -7.70 33.10
CA SER A 38 11.39 -7.55 32.95
C SER A 38 11.04 -6.19 32.35
N CYS A 39 11.41 -5.96 31.10
CA CYS A 39 10.83 -4.92 30.28
C CYS A 39 9.71 -5.58 29.48
N SER A 40 8.47 -5.37 29.91
CA SER A 40 7.29 -5.71 29.13
C SER A 40 7.20 -4.75 27.94
N ILE A 41 7.97 -5.03 26.88
CA ILE A 41 7.84 -4.31 25.61
C ILE A 41 6.62 -4.90 24.90
N GLU A 42 5.44 -4.38 25.18
CA GLU A 42 4.27 -4.68 24.36
C GLU A 42 4.56 -4.20 22.93
N PRO A 43 4.58 -5.08 21.91
CA PRO A 43 4.75 -4.65 20.53
C PRO A 43 3.54 -3.79 20.17
N ARG A 44 3.71 -2.46 20.17
CA ARG A 44 2.68 -1.54 19.67
C ARG A 44 2.49 -1.82 18.18
N ARG A 45 1.52 -2.67 17.83
CA ARG A 45 1.00 -2.77 16.48
C ARG A 45 0.37 -1.43 16.11
N TYR A 46 1.10 -0.62 15.35
CA TYR A 46 0.48 0.51 14.68
C TYR A 46 -0.41 -0.04 13.56
N SER A 47 -1.72 -0.05 13.78
CA SER A 47 -2.70 -0.32 12.73
C SER A 47 -2.91 0.99 11.96
N TYR A 48 -2.11 1.23 10.93
CA TYR A 48 -2.41 2.30 9.97
C TYR A 48 -3.50 1.81 9.02
N SER A 49 -4.71 2.36 9.15
CA SER A 49 -5.74 2.21 8.14
C SER A 49 -5.48 3.21 7.02
N MET A 50 -5.51 2.74 5.78
CA MET A 50 -5.45 3.59 4.59
C MET A 50 -6.49 3.06 3.60
N LYS A 51 -7.24 3.97 2.99
CA LYS A 51 -8.20 3.68 1.93
C LYS A 51 -7.68 4.31 0.65
N ILE A 52 -7.54 3.51 -0.39
CA ILE A 52 -7.14 3.93 -1.73
C ILE A 52 -8.26 3.52 -2.68
N VAL A 53 -8.75 4.46 -3.48
CA VAL A 53 -9.84 4.22 -4.43
C VAL A 53 -9.47 4.82 -5.77
N VAL A 54 -9.53 4.01 -6.82
CA VAL A 54 -9.41 4.51 -8.20
C VAL A 54 -10.76 5.12 -8.58
N VAL A 55 -10.77 6.42 -8.83
CA VAL A 55 -11.98 7.18 -9.18
C VAL A 55 -12.14 7.23 -10.69
N VAL A 56 -11.05 7.37 -11.45
CA VAL A 56 -11.05 7.36 -12.92
C VAL A 56 -9.96 6.41 -13.40
N ASP A 57 -10.31 5.55 -14.35
CA ASP A 57 -9.40 4.66 -15.07
C ASP A 57 -9.85 4.56 -16.53
N ASN A 58 -8.93 4.13 -17.41
CA ASN A 58 -9.24 3.89 -18.81
C ASN A 58 -10.03 2.58 -19.03
N ASN A 59 -10.10 1.70 -18.03
CA ASN A 59 -10.83 0.45 -18.08
C ASN A 59 -12.02 0.47 -17.14
N ARG A 60 -13.14 -0.08 -17.63
CA ARG A 60 -14.37 -0.13 -16.86
C ARG A 60 -14.33 -1.28 -15.86
N PHE A 61 -14.28 -0.96 -14.57
CA PHE A 61 -14.36 -1.96 -13.50
C PHE A 61 -15.80 -2.21 -13.02
N ARG A 62 -16.65 -1.17 -12.98
CA ARG A 62 -18.03 -1.21 -12.50
C ARG A 62 -18.99 -0.58 -13.53
N GLU A 63 -20.16 -1.18 -13.73
CA GLU A 63 -21.10 -0.78 -14.79
C GLU A 63 -21.79 0.58 -14.58
N ASP A 64 -21.72 1.14 -13.39
CA ASP A 64 -22.30 2.45 -13.04
C ASP A 64 -21.23 3.54 -12.93
N LEU A 65 -19.96 3.22 -13.23
CA LEU A 65 -18.87 4.17 -13.35
C LEU A 65 -18.55 4.47 -14.82
N GLU A 66 -18.09 5.68 -15.04
CA GLU A 66 -17.62 6.18 -16.33
C GLU A 66 -16.10 6.01 -16.44
N THR A 67 -15.61 5.84 -17.67
CA THR A 67 -14.19 5.69 -17.98
C THR A 67 -13.69 6.89 -18.78
N ALA A 68 -12.46 7.30 -18.56
CA ALA A 68 -11.78 8.31 -19.37
C ALA A 68 -10.32 7.91 -19.57
N TRP A 69 -9.68 8.39 -20.63
CA TRP A 69 -8.27 8.09 -20.89
C TRP A 69 -7.37 8.88 -19.94
N GLY A 70 -7.07 8.30 -18.78
CA GLY A 70 -6.28 8.90 -17.71
C GLY A 70 -6.49 8.17 -16.39
N VAL A 71 -5.98 8.74 -15.30
CA VAL A 71 -6.11 8.17 -13.96
C VAL A 71 -6.50 9.26 -12.96
N SER A 72 -7.28 8.88 -11.95
CA SER A 72 -7.46 9.67 -10.74
C SER A 72 -7.66 8.75 -9.55
N ILE A 73 -6.94 9.00 -8.45
CA ILE A 73 -6.90 8.12 -7.27
C ILE A 73 -7.19 8.94 -6.02
N TYR A 74 -8.26 8.59 -5.32
CA TYR A 74 -8.58 9.13 -4.00
C TYR A 74 -7.85 8.33 -2.93
N VAL A 75 -7.16 9.04 -2.02
CA VAL A 75 -6.44 8.45 -0.90
C VAL A 75 -6.91 9.08 0.39
N GLU A 76 -7.25 8.23 1.35
CA GLU A 76 -7.71 8.62 2.67
C GLU A 76 -6.92 7.89 3.76
N THR A 77 -6.45 8.69 4.71
CA THR A 77 -5.77 8.26 5.94
C THR A 77 -6.48 8.90 7.13
N PRO A 78 -6.19 8.51 8.38
CA PRO A 78 -6.80 9.13 9.56
C PRO A 78 -6.53 10.63 9.70
N LYS A 79 -5.53 11.17 8.99
CA LYS A 79 -5.08 12.56 9.11
C LYS A 79 -5.32 13.40 7.86
N THR A 80 -5.44 12.76 6.71
CA THR A 80 -5.37 13.45 5.42
C THR A 80 -6.17 12.71 4.36
N ARG A 81 -6.85 13.49 3.53
CA ARG A 81 -7.53 13.08 2.30
C ARG A 81 -6.96 13.87 1.14
N PHE A 82 -6.52 13.19 0.10
CA PHE A 82 -6.00 13.85 -1.09
C PHE A 82 -6.37 13.08 -2.35
N LEU A 83 -6.32 13.78 -3.48
CA LEU A 83 -6.53 13.21 -4.79
C LEU A 83 -5.20 13.22 -5.56
N PHE A 84 -4.81 12.07 -6.11
CA PHE A 84 -3.71 11.98 -7.04
C PHE A 84 -4.27 12.01 -8.45
N ASP A 85 -3.94 13.07 -9.18
CA ASP A 85 -4.40 13.39 -10.53
C ASP A 85 -5.91 13.57 -10.64
N THR A 86 -6.39 14.23 -11.69
CA THR A 86 -7.82 14.52 -11.89
C THR A 86 -8.42 13.80 -13.09
N GLY A 87 -7.59 13.10 -13.88
CA GLY A 87 -7.98 12.65 -15.20
C GLY A 87 -8.27 13.82 -16.15
N PRO A 88 -8.59 13.53 -17.43
CA PRO A 88 -8.76 14.56 -18.45
C PRO A 88 -10.13 15.25 -18.43
N ASN A 89 -11.13 14.67 -17.74
CA ASN A 89 -12.51 15.15 -17.78
C ASN A 89 -13.07 15.34 -16.36
N PRO A 90 -13.35 16.59 -15.94
CA PRO A 90 -13.88 16.88 -14.61
C PRO A 90 -15.30 16.33 -14.37
N ASP A 91 -16.13 16.20 -15.41
CA ASP A 91 -17.49 15.68 -15.27
C ASP A 91 -17.47 14.18 -14.90
N VAL A 92 -16.55 13.42 -15.51
CA VAL A 92 -16.34 11.99 -15.22
C VAL A 92 -15.83 11.82 -13.78
N LEU A 93 -14.88 12.66 -13.37
CA LEU A 93 -14.36 12.65 -12.00
C LEU A 93 -15.47 12.90 -10.97
N GLU A 94 -16.26 13.97 -11.17
CA GLU A 94 -17.34 14.33 -10.26
C GLU A 94 -18.43 13.24 -10.23
N TYR A 95 -18.82 12.72 -11.40
CA TYR A 95 -19.80 11.65 -11.50
C TYR A 95 -19.36 10.39 -10.73
N ASN A 96 -18.14 9.93 -10.96
CA ASN A 96 -17.60 8.75 -10.28
C ASN A 96 -17.43 8.99 -8.78
N ALA A 97 -16.95 10.16 -8.35
CA ALA A 97 -16.82 10.49 -6.94
C ALA A 97 -18.17 10.41 -6.20
N ARG A 98 -19.24 10.97 -6.77
CA ARG A 98 -20.60 10.85 -6.21
C ARG A 98 -21.06 9.39 -6.14
N LYS A 99 -20.82 8.59 -7.17
CA LYS A 99 -21.17 7.16 -7.21
C LYS A 99 -20.37 6.28 -6.24
N LEU A 100 -19.19 6.75 -5.84
CA LEU A 100 -18.32 6.10 -4.86
C LEU A 100 -18.53 6.63 -3.43
N GLY A 101 -19.41 7.62 -3.24
CA GLY A 101 -19.64 8.27 -1.94
C GLY A 101 -18.42 9.05 -1.45
N ILE A 102 -17.61 9.59 -2.37
CA ILE A 102 -16.43 10.39 -2.08
C ILE A 102 -16.81 11.86 -2.15
N ASP A 103 -16.54 12.60 -1.08
CA ASP A 103 -16.73 14.05 -1.01
C ASP A 103 -15.43 14.77 -1.40
N LEU A 104 -15.38 15.28 -2.63
CA LEU A 104 -14.22 16.01 -3.16
C LEU A 104 -14.00 17.37 -2.44
N SER A 105 -15.01 17.93 -1.76
CA SER A 105 -14.85 19.16 -0.99
C SER A 105 -14.07 18.96 0.31
N SER A 106 -13.92 17.70 0.75
CA SER A 106 -13.20 17.31 1.96
C SER A 106 -11.70 17.05 1.76
N LEU A 107 -11.21 17.25 0.53
CA LEU A 107 -9.80 17.07 0.16
C LEU A 107 -8.94 18.17 0.77
N ASP A 108 -7.81 17.77 1.34
CA ASP A 108 -6.81 18.70 1.88
C ASP A 108 -5.94 19.29 0.75
N PHE A 109 -5.62 18.47 -0.26
CA PHE A 109 -4.84 18.88 -1.43
C PHE A 109 -5.01 17.91 -2.60
N VAL A 110 -4.48 18.31 -3.76
CA VAL A 110 -4.41 17.51 -4.99
C VAL A 110 -2.96 17.43 -5.45
N VAL A 111 -2.53 16.25 -5.91
CA VAL A 111 -1.20 16.01 -6.49
C VAL A 111 -1.36 15.81 -7.99
N ILE A 112 -0.79 16.69 -8.81
CA ILE A 112 -0.79 16.55 -10.28
C ILE A 112 0.50 15.86 -10.72
N SER A 113 0.36 14.77 -11.46
CA SER A 113 1.47 13.87 -11.77
C SER A 113 2.37 14.42 -12.89
N HIS A 114 1.76 14.94 -13.95
CA HIS A 114 2.39 15.60 -15.09
C HIS A 114 1.34 16.44 -15.82
N GLU A 115 1.79 17.26 -16.78
CA GLU A 115 0.92 17.97 -17.72
C GLU A 115 0.71 17.15 -19.00
#